data_AF-A0A838D2H7-F1
#
_entry.id   AF-A0A838D2H7-F1
#
_cell.length_a   1.000
_cell.length_b   1.000
_cell.length_c   1.000
_cell.angle_alpha   90.00
_cell.angle_beta   90.00
_cell.angle_gamma   90.00
#
_symmetry.space_group_name_H-M   'P 1'
#
loop_
_entity.id
_entity.type
_entity.pdbx_description
1 polymer ?
#
loop_
_entity_poly.entity_id
_entity_poly.type
_entity_poly.pdbx_seq_one_letter_code
_entity_poly.pdbx_strand_id
1 'polypeptide(L)'
;LYKENKVNPAASCLPLVAQIPVFIALFYLLKEDLKIEICGPQLDARALEAGDTTCGAVAPGSAEFLFIADLTDKAGGWVLALLVFLYISSQLVASLVSLTTADKMQRRLFLALPFVFVLFIIQFPAGLIVYWITTNIWTAGQGYLIRRRIGPIAPPKPEGEQSTSFRDMIQKMMGAEEPAGGPAPATAGAVGAAKRKPSGPPPPSPRKKKKRSGRRR
;
A
#
# COMPACT_ATOMS: atom_id res chain seq x y z
N LEU A 1 -5.23 -20.79 2.43
CA LEU A 1 -5.43 -19.37 2.06
C LEU A 1 -4.14 -18.58 1.80
N TYR A 2 -3.30 -18.22 2.79
CA TYR A 2 -2.09 -17.39 2.54
C TYR A 2 -1.00 -18.11 1.73
N LYS A 3 -0.77 -19.41 2.00
CA LYS A 3 0.17 -20.24 1.22
C LYS A 3 -0.35 -20.58 -0.18
N GLU A 4 -1.67 -20.69 -0.34
CA GLU A 4 -2.34 -20.96 -1.63
C GLU A 4 -2.30 -19.72 -2.53
N ASN A 5 -2.48 -18.52 -1.97
CA ASN A 5 -2.42 -17.26 -2.70
C ASN A 5 -0.99 -16.66 -2.79
N LYS A 6 0.05 -17.37 -2.29
CA LYS A 6 1.45 -16.87 -2.18
C LYS A 6 1.58 -15.44 -1.62
N VAL A 7 0.68 -15.03 -0.71
CA VAL A 7 0.71 -13.68 -0.10
C VAL A 7 1.43 -13.75 1.25
N ASN A 8 2.48 -12.95 1.42
CA ASN A 8 3.19 -12.81 2.69
C ASN A 8 2.50 -11.76 3.59
N PRO A 9 1.91 -12.15 4.73
CA PRO A 9 1.28 -11.19 5.65
C PRO A 9 2.27 -10.18 6.24
N ALA A 10 3.57 -10.52 6.33
CA ALA A 10 4.61 -9.61 6.77
C ALA A 10 5.08 -8.62 5.69
N ALA A 11 4.67 -8.78 4.43
CA ALA A 11 5.03 -7.83 3.38
C ALA A 11 4.44 -6.43 3.66
N SER A 12 3.35 -6.33 4.43
CA SER A 12 2.76 -5.05 4.82
C SER A 12 3.54 -4.31 5.91
N CYS A 13 4.36 -5.00 6.73
CA CYS A 13 5.20 -4.36 7.75
C CYS A 13 6.64 -4.08 7.27
N LEU A 14 7.08 -4.74 6.19
CA LEU A 14 8.36 -4.49 5.54
C LEU A 14 8.62 -3.00 5.18
N PRO A 15 7.68 -2.24 4.57
CA PRO A 15 7.91 -0.83 4.29
C PRO A 15 8.10 0.01 5.56
N LEU A 16 7.43 -0.36 6.65
CA LEU A 16 7.58 0.32 7.94
C LEU A 16 8.98 0.10 8.51
N VAL A 17 9.49 -1.14 8.47
CA VAL A 17 10.85 -1.46 8.93
C VAL A 17 11.90 -0.74 8.09
N ALA A 18 11.73 -0.72 6.76
CA ALA A 18 12.65 -0.03 5.86
C ALA A 18 12.67 1.49 6.05
N GLN A 19 11.61 2.08 6.61
CA GLN A 19 11.51 3.53 6.83
C GLN A 19 12.14 3.99 8.16
N ILE A 20 12.23 3.12 9.17
CA ILE A 20 12.78 3.46 10.50
C ILE A 20 14.17 4.12 10.42
N PRO A 21 15.14 3.65 9.61
CA PRO A 21 16.45 4.28 9.52
C PRO A 21 16.41 5.74 9.08
N VAL A 22 15.52 6.08 8.12
CA VAL A 22 15.38 7.45 7.60
C VAL A 22 14.82 8.37 8.69
N PHE A 23 13.83 7.89 9.45
CA PHE A 23 13.26 8.65 10.56
C PHE A 23 14.30 8.94 11.65
N ILE A 24 15.08 7.92 12.04
CA ILE A 24 16.11 8.06 13.07
C ILE A 24 17.16 9.08 12.62
N ALA A 25 17.66 8.97 11.38
CA ALA A 25 18.65 9.89 10.84
C ALA A 25 18.13 11.34 10.87
N LEU A 26 16.91 11.59 10.41
CA LEU A 26 16.32 12.92 10.42
C LEU A 26 16.09 13.46 11.85
N PHE A 27 15.68 12.60 12.77
CA PHE A 27 15.46 12.98 14.17
C PHE A 27 16.75 13.44 14.85
N TYR A 28 17.84 12.66 14.71
CA TYR A 28 19.14 13.04 15.26
C TYR A 28 19.71 14.28 14.56
N LEU A 29 19.56 14.38 13.23
CA LEU A 29 19.97 15.56 12.48
C LEU A 29 19.29 16.83 13.03
N LEU A 30 17.98 16.81 13.27
CA LEU A 30 17.23 17.98 13.76
C LEU A 30 17.48 18.28 15.24
N LYS A 31 17.88 17.29 16.05
CA LYS A 31 18.10 17.49 17.49
C LYS A 31 19.54 17.81 17.87
N GLU A 32 20.52 17.29 17.13
CA GLU A 32 21.94 17.37 17.49
C GLU A 32 22.68 18.18 16.42
N ASP A 33 22.81 17.65 15.21
CA ASP A 33 23.69 18.22 14.17
C ASP A 33 23.27 19.64 13.77
N LEU A 34 22.00 19.84 13.43
CA LEU A 34 21.52 21.16 12.98
C LEU A 34 21.60 22.18 14.13
N LYS A 35 21.39 21.75 15.37
CA LYS A 35 21.52 22.64 16.52
C LYS A 35 22.96 23.03 16.80
N ILE A 36 23.90 22.10 16.66
CA ILE A 36 25.33 22.38 16.85
C ILE A 36 25.86 23.28 15.74
N GLU A 37 25.48 23.07 14.48
CA GLU A 37 25.90 23.95 13.39
C GLU A 37 25.28 25.35 13.48
N ILE A 38 23.98 25.43 13.76
CA ILE A 38 23.27 26.71 13.82
C ILE A 38 23.64 27.52 15.08
N CYS A 39 23.89 26.84 16.20
CA CYS A 39 24.17 27.48 17.49
C CYS A 39 25.66 27.45 17.89
N GLY A 40 26.55 27.00 17.00
CA GLY A 40 27.95 26.63 17.30
C GLY A 40 28.78 27.58 18.17
N PRO A 41 28.68 28.92 18.06
CA PRO A 41 29.37 29.84 18.98
C PRO A 41 28.56 30.29 20.21
N GLN A 42 27.25 30.07 20.22
CA GLN A 42 26.29 30.51 21.26
C GLN A 42 25.84 29.38 22.20
N LEU A 43 26.23 28.14 21.89
CA LEU A 43 26.15 27.01 22.79
C LEU A 43 27.16 27.21 23.91
N ASP A 44 26.69 27.71 25.06
CA ASP A 44 27.48 27.71 26.29
C ASP A 44 27.96 26.26 26.52
N ALA A 45 29.27 26.06 26.65
CA ALA A 45 29.86 24.75 26.91
C ALA A 45 29.20 24.07 28.13
N ARG A 46 28.67 24.86 29.07
CA ARG A 46 27.90 24.38 30.24
C ARG A 46 26.52 23.84 29.87
N ALA A 47 25.85 24.36 28.83
CA ALA A 47 24.55 23.87 28.38
C ALA A 47 24.67 22.49 27.69
N LEU A 48 25.75 22.28 26.94
CA LEU A 48 26.05 20.99 26.31
C LEU A 48 26.33 19.90 27.36
N GLU A 49 27.05 20.23 28.44
CA GLU A 49 27.28 19.32 29.58
C GLU A 49 26.03 19.09 30.44
N ALA A 50 25.10 20.03 30.47
CA ALA A 50 23.81 19.90 31.15
C ALA A 50 22.76 19.11 30.34
N GLY A 51 23.06 18.73 29.09
CA GLY A 51 22.10 18.11 28.17
C GLY A 51 20.99 19.05 27.70
N ASP A 52 21.16 20.37 27.92
CA ASP A 52 20.21 21.39 27.49
C ASP A 52 20.57 21.81 26.06
N THR A 53 19.87 21.21 25.10
CA THR A 53 19.99 21.51 23.66
C THR A 53 19.06 22.66 23.25
N THR A 54 18.62 23.52 24.16
CA THR A 54 17.83 24.71 23.80
C THR A 54 18.77 25.88 23.50
N CYS A 55 18.83 26.29 22.23
CA CYS A 55 19.46 27.54 21.87
C CYS A 55 18.44 28.64 22.23
N GLY A 56 18.65 29.34 23.36
CA GLY A 56 17.74 30.39 23.83
C GLY A 56 17.49 31.52 22.82
N ALA A 57 18.34 31.63 21.78
CA ALA A 57 18.09 32.39 20.56
C ALA A 57 18.81 31.73 19.38
N VAL A 58 18.04 31.27 18.40
CA VAL A 58 18.57 30.82 17.09
C VAL A 58 18.87 32.07 16.24
N ALA A 59 19.96 32.06 15.47
CA ALA A 59 20.29 33.18 14.60
C ALA A 59 19.13 33.43 13.60
N PRO A 60 18.62 34.67 13.44
CA PRO A 60 17.50 34.96 12.57
C PRO A 60 17.72 34.40 11.16
N GLY A 61 16.77 33.63 10.63
CA GLY A 61 16.84 33.03 9.28
C GLY A 61 17.62 31.72 9.14
N SER A 62 18.27 31.20 10.19
CA SER A 62 19.09 29.97 10.09
C SER A 62 18.28 28.66 10.17
N ALA A 63 17.13 28.67 10.86
CA ALA A 63 16.24 27.51 11.00
C ALA A 63 14.80 27.80 10.49
N GLU A 64 14.61 28.91 9.78
CA GLU A 64 13.31 29.34 9.27
C GLU A 64 12.92 28.55 8.02
N PHE A 65 11.66 28.14 7.94
CA PHE A 65 11.11 27.50 6.74
C PHE A 65 9.65 27.92 6.52
N LEU A 66 9.40 28.59 5.39
CA LEU A 66 8.08 29.13 5.03
C LEU A 66 7.51 30.05 6.13
N PHE A 67 6.54 29.56 6.90
CA PHE A 67 5.86 30.29 7.98
C PHE A 67 6.33 29.83 9.38
N ILE A 68 7.35 28.98 9.44
CA ILE A 68 7.87 28.38 10.66
C ILE A 68 9.17 29.11 11.02
N ALA A 69 9.21 29.68 12.23
CA ALA A 69 10.36 30.43 12.71
C ALA A 69 11.56 29.54 13.10
N ASP A 70 11.29 28.30 13.53
CA ASP A 70 12.33 27.35 13.91
C ASP A 70 11.89 25.91 13.65
N LEU A 71 12.67 25.17 12.86
CA LEU A 71 12.46 23.75 12.55
C LEU A 71 12.99 22.79 13.62
N THR A 72 13.95 23.25 14.41
CA THR A 72 14.70 22.44 15.38
C THR A 72 14.05 22.39 16.76
N ASP A 73 13.15 23.35 17.04
CA ASP A 73 12.35 23.40 18.26
C ASP A 73 10.88 23.05 18.03
N LYS A 74 10.12 22.87 19.12
CA LYS A 74 8.68 22.61 19.09
C LYS A 74 7.93 23.84 18.60
N ALA A 75 7.06 23.65 17.60
CA ALA A 75 6.19 24.73 17.15
C ALA A 75 5.22 25.17 18.27
N GLY A 76 5.03 26.48 18.43
CA GLY A 76 4.07 27.07 19.36
C GLY A 76 2.93 27.82 18.65
N GLY A 77 1.90 28.19 19.41
CA GLY A 77 0.85 29.10 18.97
C GLY A 77 0.12 28.69 17.69
N TRP A 78 -0.10 29.64 16.79
CA TRP A 78 -0.85 29.42 15.54
C TRP A 78 -0.10 28.54 14.53
N VAL A 79 1.24 28.57 14.54
CA VAL A 79 2.08 27.74 13.65
C VAL A 79 1.85 26.27 13.95
N LEU A 80 1.82 25.90 15.24
CA LEU A 80 1.51 24.53 15.65
C LEU A 80 0.11 24.11 15.19
N ALA A 81 -0.90 24.97 15.38
CA ALA A 81 -2.27 24.67 14.96
C ALA A 81 -2.36 24.42 13.44
N LEU A 82 -1.67 25.24 12.64
CA LEU A 82 -1.61 25.08 11.19
C LEU A 82 -0.88 23.77 10.79
N LEU A 83 0.25 23.46 11.42
CA LEU A 83 0.99 22.22 11.15
C LEU A 83 0.18 20.97 11.50
N VAL A 84 -0.50 20.96 12.65
CA VAL A 84 -1.37 19.84 13.06
C VAL A 84 -2.52 19.68 12.07
N PHE A 85 -3.15 20.78 11.64
CA PHE A 85 -4.20 20.75 10.64
C PHE A 85 -3.71 20.17 9.30
N LEU A 86 -2.55 20.63 8.81
CA LEU A 86 -1.94 20.13 7.57
C LEU A 86 -1.53 18.66 7.69
N TYR A 87 -1.00 18.25 8.84
CA TYR A 87 -0.68 16.86 9.13
C TYR A 87 -1.92 15.97 9.06
N ILE A 88 -2.98 16.29 9.82
CA ILE A 88 -4.22 15.51 9.82
C ILE A 88 -4.80 15.43 8.41
N SER A 89 -4.88 16.56 7.71
CA SER A 89 -5.45 16.63 6.36
C SER A 89 -4.66 15.78 5.36
N SER A 90 -3.34 15.92 5.33
CA SER A 90 -2.46 15.14 4.44
C SER A 90 -2.49 13.65 4.77
N GLN A 91 -2.48 13.30 6.06
CA GLN A 91 -2.53 11.92 6.53
C GLN A 91 -3.86 11.25 6.15
N LEU A 92 -4.99 11.93 6.30
CA LEU A 92 -6.30 11.41 5.89
C LEU A 92 -6.37 11.15 4.40
N VAL A 93 -5.86 12.08 3.57
CA VAL A 93 -5.79 11.90 2.11
C VAL A 93 -4.92 10.68 1.78
N ALA A 94 -3.74 10.56 2.38
CA ALA A 94 -2.86 9.41 2.18
C ALA A 94 -3.55 8.09 2.58
N SER A 95 -4.24 8.06 3.72
CA SER A 95 -5.01 6.89 4.17
C SER A 95 -6.14 6.52 3.21
N LEU A 96 -6.87 7.49 2.67
CA LEU A 96 -7.95 7.24 1.70
C LEU A 96 -7.41 6.67 0.38
N VAL A 97 -6.25 7.16 -0.07
CA VAL A 97 -5.58 6.65 -1.27
C VAL A 97 -5.00 5.25 -1.04
N SER A 98 -4.58 4.90 0.16
CA SER A 98 -3.92 3.60 0.42
C SER A 98 -4.89 2.47 0.78
N LEU A 99 -6.08 2.75 1.31
CA LEU A 99 -6.93 1.74 1.96
C LEU A 99 -8.20 1.35 1.18
N THR A 100 -8.18 1.42 -0.15
CA THR A 100 -9.39 1.16 -0.95
C THR A 100 -9.89 -0.29 -0.90
N THR A 101 -9.06 -1.22 -0.45
CA THR A 101 -9.40 -2.65 -0.30
C THR A 101 -9.49 -3.09 1.16
N ALA A 102 -9.37 -2.17 2.12
CA ALA A 102 -9.39 -2.51 3.54
C ALA A 102 -10.83 -2.74 4.04
N ASP A 103 -10.99 -3.73 4.93
CA ASP A 103 -12.25 -3.99 5.60
C ASP A 103 -12.72 -2.81 6.44
N LYS A 104 -14.04 -2.70 6.69
CA LYS A 104 -14.67 -1.58 7.41
C LYS A 104 -14.06 -1.33 8.80
N MET A 105 -13.64 -2.38 9.49
CA MET A 105 -12.99 -2.25 10.80
C MET A 105 -11.58 -1.70 10.68
N GLN A 106 -10.78 -2.22 9.76
CA GLN A 106 -9.43 -1.74 9.48
C GLN A 106 -9.44 -0.28 9.00
N ARG A 107 -10.35 0.08 8.09
CA ARG A 107 -10.50 1.46 7.61
C ARG A 107 -10.79 2.45 8.73
N ARG A 108 -11.68 2.13 9.67
CA ARG A 108 -11.98 3.01 10.81
C ARG A 108 -10.76 3.23 11.70
N LEU A 109 -9.99 2.16 11.96
CA LEU A 109 -8.76 2.25 12.75
C LEU A 109 -7.75 3.19 12.08
N PHE A 110 -7.48 3.00 10.79
CA PHE A 110 -6.54 3.85 10.06
C PHE A 110 -6.99 5.31 9.94
N LEU A 111 -8.29 5.57 9.84
CA LEU A 111 -8.82 6.94 9.82
C LEU A 111 -8.78 7.59 11.21
N ALA A 112 -8.82 6.81 12.30
CA ALA A 112 -8.72 7.31 13.67
C ALA A 112 -7.27 7.54 14.12
N LEU A 113 -6.32 6.75 13.60
CA LEU A 113 -4.90 6.78 13.97
C LEU A 113 -4.26 8.20 13.96
N PRO A 114 -4.48 9.06 12.93
CA PRO A 114 -3.82 10.36 12.86
C PRO A 114 -4.14 11.25 14.05
N PHE A 115 -5.37 11.18 14.56
CA PHE A 115 -5.84 11.99 15.68
C PHE A 115 -5.16 11.59 17.00
N VAL A 116 -5.00 10.28 17.23
CA VAL A 116 -4.26 9.78 18.40
C VAL A 116 -2.79 10.15 18.28
N PHE A 117 -2.22 10.08 17.08
CA PHE A 117 -0.81 10.37 16.84
C PHE A 117 -0.47 11.85 17.07
N VAL A 118 -1.44 12.77 17.00
CA VAL A 118 -1.21 14.19 17.35
C VAL A 118 -0.66 14.34 18.77
N LEU A 119 -1.09 13.52 19.74
CA LEU A 119 -0.59 13.59 21.12
C LEU A 119 0.93 13.36 21.20
N PHE A 120 1.46 12.55 20.28
CA PHE A 120 2.89 12.30 20.15
C PHE A 120 3.56 13.37 19.28
N ILE A 121 2.92 13.76 18.18
CA ILE A 121 3.49 14.69 17.18
C ILE A 121 3.86 16.05 17.78
N ILE A 122 3.05 16.56 18.72
CA ILE A 122 3.27 17.86 19.37
C ILE A 122 4.50 17.88 20.28
N GLN A 123 5.06 16.71 20.62
CA GLN A 123 6.26 16.61 21.45
C GLN A 123 7.54 16.65 20.61
N PHE A 124 7.43 16.54 19.29
CA PHE A 124 8.58 16.53 18.39
C PHE A 124 8.86 17.93 17.81
N PRO A 125 10.13 18.19 17.41
CA PRO A 125 10.49 19.39 16.65
C PRO A 125 9.61 19.62 15.41
N ALA A 126 9.38 20.88 15.05
CA ALA A 126 8.53 21.25 13.92
C ALA A 126 8.97 20.62 12.60
N GLY A 127 10.28 20.44 12.39
CA GLY A 127 10.84 19.78 11.20
C GLY A 127 10.36 18.34 11.00
N LEU A 128 10.12 17.59 12.08
CA LEU A 128 9.56 16.23 11.97
C LEU A 128 8.11 16.27 11.45
N ILE A 129 7.33 17.26 11.88
CA ILE A 129 5.94 17.45 11.43
C ILE A 129 5.91 17.78 9.94
N VAL A 130 6.78 18.68 9.49
CA VAL A 130 6.95 19.03 8.07
C VAL A 130 7.35 17.80 7.24
N TYR A 131 8.28 17.00 7.73
CA TYR A 131 8.67 15.74 7.09
C TYR A 131 7.48 14.78 6.95
N TRP A 132 6.67 14.60 7.98
CA TRP A 132 5.48 13.75 7.91
C TRP A 132 4.47 14.26 6.89
N ILE A 133 4.19 15.56 6.88
CA ILE A 133 3.30 16.18 5.89
C ILE A 133 3.82 15.92 4.47
N THR A 134 5.10 16.15 4.24
CA THR A 134 5.74 15.97 2.94
C THR A 134 5.67 14.50 2.49
N THR A 135 5.97 13.57 3.40
CA THR A 135 5.92 12.13 3.14
C THR A 135 4.50 11.66 2.85
N ASN A 136 3.51 12.18 3.57
CA ASN A 136 2.09 11.88 3.34
C ASN A 136 1.64 12.38 1.96
N ILE A 137 2.01 13.60 1.58
CA ILE A 137 1.70 14.17 0.26
C ILE A 137 2.36 13.35 -0.84
N TRP A 138 3.63 12.99 -0.69
CA TRP A 138 4.35 12.15 -1.63
C TRP A 138 3.69 10.78 -1.80
N THR A 139 3.36 10.12 -0.69
CA THR A 139 2.72 8.80 -0.69
C THR A 139 1.33 8.86 -1.34
N ALA A 140 0.53 9.87 -1.01
CA ALA A 140 -0.76 10.11 -1.65
C ALA A 140 -0.60 10.37 -3.16
N GLY A 141 0.40 11.15 -3.56
CA GLY A 141 0.73 11.44 -4.95
C GLY A 141 1.15 10.19 -5.74
N GLN A 142 2.06 9.39 -5.18
CA GLN A 142 2.48 8.12 -5.76
C GLN A 142 1.29 7.16 -5.89
N GLY A 143 0.50 6.98 -4.82
CA GLY A 143 -0.66 6.12 -4.82
C GLY A 143 -1.73 6.56 -5.83
N TYR A 144 -1.96 7.88 -5.95
CA TYR A 144 -2.85 8.45 -6.95
C TYR A 144 -2.35 8.19 -8.38
N LEU A 145 -1.06 8.42 -8.64
CA LEU A 145 -0.46 8.19 -9.96
C LEU A 145 -0.49 6.71 -10.35
N ILE A 146 -0.14 5.81 -9.43
CA ILE A 146 -0.17 4.36 -9.65
C ILE A 146 -1.59 3.91 -10.00
N ARG A 147 -2.59 4.33 -9.24
CA ARG A 147 -4.00 4.01 -9.51
C ARG A 147 -4.46 4.53 -10.86
N ARG A 148 -3.99 5.71 -11.26
CA ARG A 148 -4.30 6.31 -12.55
C ARG A 148 -3.62 5.60 -13.72
N ARG A 149 -2.43 5.00 -13.51
CA ARG A 149 -1.64 4.34 -14.57
C ARG A 149 -1.90 2.83 -14.69
N ILE A 150 -2.04 2.13 -13.56
CA ILE A 150 -2.15 0.66 -13.50
C ILE A 150 -3.61 0.21 -13.34
N GLY A 151 -4.52 1.12 -12.97
CA GLY A 151 -5.91 0.80 -12.67
C GLY A 151 -6.07 0.17 -11.28
N PRO A 152 -7.32 -0.14 -10.86
CA PRO A 152 -7.56 -0.83 -9.60
C PRO A 152 -6.90 -2.21 -9.65
N ILE A 153 -5.92 -2.46 -8.77
CA ILE A 153 -5.33 -3.80 -8.61
C ILE A 153 -6.46 -4.73 -8.15
N ALA A 154 -6.99 -5.52 -9.07
CA ALA A 154 -8.02 -6.50 -8.76
C ALA A 154 -7.43 -7.52 -7.78
N PRO A 155 -8.19 -7.94 -6.75
CA PRO A 155 -7.76 -9.07 -5.94
C PRO A 155 -7.57 -10.28 -6.88
N PRO A 156 -6.52 -11.10 -6.66
CA PRO A 156 -6.33 -12.31 -7.45
C PRO A 156 -7.63 -13.13 -7.42
N LYS A 157 -8.13 -13.54 -8.59
CA LYS A 157 -9.29 -14.42 -8.68
C LYS A 157 -8.95 -15.73 -7.95
N PRO A 158 -9.90 -16.36 -7.23
CA PRO A 158 -9.66 -17.67 -6.66
C PRO A 158 -9.27 -18.63 -7.80
N GLU A 159 -8.04 -19.16 -7.73
CA GLU A 159 -7.45 -20.02 -8.76
C GLU A 159 -8.16 -21.37 -8.79
N GLY A 160 -9.23 -21.46 -9.57
CA GLY A 160 -9.65 -22.68 -10.25
C GLY A 160 -9.39 -22.61 -11.76
N GLU A 161 -8.83 -21.49 -12.24
CA GLU A 161 -8.74 -21.19 -13.66
C GLU A 161 -7.48 -20.35 -13.90
N GLN A 162 -6.49 -20.96 -14.56
CA GLN A 162 -5.22 -20.37 -15.02
C GLN A 162 -4.04 -20.32 -14.02
N SER A 163 -3.54 -21.50 -13.66
CA SER A 163 -2.10 -21.72 -13.87
C SER A 163 -1.97 -22.75 -14.98
N THR A 164 -1.76 -22.30 -16.22
CA THR A 164 -1.15 -23.18 -17.21
C THR A 164 0.24 -23.48 -16.67
N SER A 165 0.35 -24.64 -16.03
CA SER A 165 1.58 -25.08 -15.41
C SER A 165 2.65 -25.14 -16.50
N PHE A 166 3.90 -24.88 -16.16
CA PHE A 166 5.04 -25.10 -17.06
C PHE A 166 5.00 -26.51 -17.68
N ARG A 167 4.39 -27.47 -16.97
CA ARG A 167 4.06 -28.82 -17.46
C ARG A 167 3.06 -28.84 -18.62
N ASP A 168 1.98 -28.05 -18.56
CA ASP A 168 0.99 -27.96 -19.65
C ASP A 168 1.60 -27.31 -20.91
N MET A 169 2.51 -26.34 -20.70
CA MET A 169 3.24 -25.70 -21.79
C MET A 169 4.24 -26.67 -22.44
N ILE A 170 4.98 -27.44 -21.64
CA ILE A 170 5.88 -28.50 -22.14
C ILE A 170 5.09 -29.58 -22.88
N GLN A 171 3.96 -30.03 -22.34
CA GLN A 171 3.14 -31.06 -22.97
C GLN A 171 2.54 -30.61 -24.31
N LYS A 172 2.26 -29.30 -24.44
CA LYS A 172 1.80 -28.68 -25.68
C LYS A 172 2.94 -28.46 -26.69
N MET A 173 4.17 -28.23 -26.22
CA MET A 173 5.37 -28.18 -27.08
C MET A 173 5.87 -29.57 -27.49
N MET A 174 5.61 -30.59 -26.67
CA MET A 174 5.97 -31.99 -26.94
C MET A 174 4.88 -32.77 -27.69
N GLY A 175 3.74 -32.13 -28.01
CA GLY A 175 2.53 -32.79 -28.51
C GLY A 175 2.14 -32.41 -29.95
N ALA A 176 3.03 -32.63 -30.91
CA ALA A 176 2.79 -32.79 -32.36
C ALA A 176 4.12 -33.34 -32.92
N GLU A 177 4.27 -34.45 -33.63
CA GLU A 177 3.45 -35.21 -34.59
C GLU A 177 4.00 -36.66 -34.57
N GLU A 178 3.13 -37.68 -34.57
CA GLU A 178 3.54 -39.02 -35.02
C GLU A 178 3.51 -39.04 -36.56
N PRO A 179 4.58 -39.48 -37.27
CA PRO A 179 4.48 -39.76 -38.68
C PRO A 179 4.02 -41.20 -38.92
N ALA A 180 3.13 -41.33 -39.90
CA ALA A 180 2.52 -42.56 -40.37
C ALA A 180 3.51 -43.55 -41.02
N GLY A 181 3.22 -44.86 -40.86
CA GLY A 181 3.78 -45.94 -41.70
C GLY A 181 3.34 -47.34 -41.23
N GLY A 182 2.51 -48.05 -42.03
CA GLY A 182 2.05 -49.42 -41.76
C GLY A 182 3.12 -50.52 -41.98
N PRO A 183 2.82 -51.84 -41.87
CA PRO A 183 1.64 -52.52 -42.43
C PRO A 183 0.88 -53.50 -41.50
N ALA A 184 -0.25 -54.01 -42.01
CA ALA A 184 -1.29 -54.85 -41.38
C ALA A 184 -0.86 -56.31 -41.00
N PRO A 185 -1.72 -57.13 -40.35
CA PRO A 185 -2.75 -57.88 -41.10
C PRO A 185 -4.13 -58.10 -40.42
N ALA A 186 -5.15 -58.19 -41.28
CA ALA A 186 -6.36 -59.03 -41.32
C ALA A 186 -7.16 -59.40 -40.04
N THR A 187 -8.46 -59.07 -40.03
CA THR A 187 -9.55 -60.05 -40.27
C THR A 187 -10.96 -59.40 -40.26
N ALA A 188 -11.70 -59.68 -41.33
CA ALA A 188 -13.14 -59.94 -41.48
C ALA A 188 -14.21 -59.22 -40.61
N GLY A 189 -15.21 -58.65 -41.30
CA GLY A 189 -16.61 -58.91 -40.95
C GLY A 189 -17.59 -57.73 -40.94
N ALA A 190 -18.43 -57.66 -41.99
CA ALA A 190 -19.84 -57.22 -41.97
C ALA A 190 -20.21 -55.72 -41.77
N VAL A 191 -20.25 -55.02 -42.91
CA VAL A 191 -21.38 -54.25 -43.49
C VAL A 191 -22.60 -53.94 -42.59
N GLY A 192 -22.89 -52.64 -42.44
CA GLY A 192 -24.20 -52.12 -42.03
C GLY A 192 -24.26 -50.59 -42.12
N ALA A 193 -24.72 -50.06 -43.26
CA ALA A 193 -24.80 -48.64 -43.57
C ALA A 193 -26.04 -47.95 -42.96
N ALA A 194 -25.92 -46.70 -42.46
CA ALA A 194 -26.64 -45.51 -42.96
C ALA A 194 -26.67 -44.31 -41.97
N LYS A 195 -25.96 -43.24 -42.38
CA LYS A 195 -26.34 -41.80 -42.45
C LYS A 195 -26.86 -40.98 -41.23
N ARG A 196 -26.09 -39.90 -41.01
CA ARG A 196 -26.44 -38.45 -40.79
C ARG A 196 -26.34 -37.83 -39.37
N LYS A 197 -25.35 -36.93 -39.22
CA LYS A 197 -25.19 -35.79 -38.28
C LYS A 197 -26.26 -34.68 -38.54
N PRO A 198 -26.39 -33.55 -37.76
CA PRO A 198 -25.59 -33.04 -36.62
C PRO A 198 -26.38 -32.42 -35.41
N SER A 199 -25.64 -32.17 -34.32
CA SER A 199 -25.72 -31.07 -33.31
C SER A 199 -27.07 -30.44 -32.93
N GLY A 200 -27.49 -30.64 -31.67
CA GLY A 200 -28.45 -29.78 -30.95
C GLY A 200 -27.77 -29.02 -29.78
N PRO A 201 -28.26 -27.82 -29.40
CA PRO A 201 -27.66 -27.00 -28.34
C PRO A 201 -27.91 -27.59 -26.92
N PRO A 202 -27.03 -27.30 -25.95
CA PRO A 202 -27.16 -27.83 -24.58
C PRO A 202 -28.35 -27.21 -23.82
N PRO A 203 -28.93 -27.92 -22.84
CA PRO A 203 -30.13 -27.48 -22.13
C PRO A 203 -29.90 -26.26 -21.22
N PRO A 204 -30.91 -25.39 -21.02
CA PRO A 204 -30.76 -24.19 -20.21
C PRO A 204 -30.72 -24.48 -18.71
N SER A 205 -30.02 -23.62 -17.96
CA SER A 205 -29.81 -23.73 -16.51
C SER A 205 -31.08 -23.47 -15.67
N PRO A 206 -31.17 -24.01 -14.44
CA PRO A 206 -32.39 -23.89 -13.63
C PRO A 206 -32.60 -22.46 -13.11
N ARG A 207 -33.71 -21.82 -13.49
CA ARG A 207 -34.14 -20.51 -12.98
C ARG A 207 -34.44 -20.57 -11.48
N LYS A 208 -33.75 -19.74 -10.68
CA LYS A 208 -34.08 -19.48 -9.26
C LYS A 208 -35.49 -18.85 -9.15
N LYS A 209 -36.38 -19.52 -8.42
CA LYS A 209 -37.74 -19.02 -8.13
C LYS A 209 -37.68 -17.74 -7.30
N LYS A 210 -38.33 -16.69 -7.81
CA LYS A 210 -38.53 -15.38 -7.18
C LYS A 210 -39.54 -15.55 -6.02
N LYS A 211 -39.10 -15.41 -4.77
CA LYS A 211 -40.02 -15.40 -3.60
C LYS A 211 -40.70 -14.03 -3.53
N ARG A 212 -41.99 -13.97 -3.87
CA ARG A 212 -42.86 -12.80 -3.62
C ARG A 212 -44.19 -13.31 -3.07
N SER A 213 -44.48 -12.99 -1.81
CA SER A 213 -45.79 -12.90 -1.13
C SER A 213 -45.53 -13.14 0.37
N GLY A 214 -46.06 -12.39 1.33
CA GLY A 214 -47.32 -11.65 1.26
C GLY A 214 -47.47 -10.53 2.28
N ARG A 215 -48.43 -9.68 1.95
CA ARG A 215 -49.08 -8.65 2.77
C ARG A 215 -50.46 -9.17 3.15
N ARG A 216 -50.78 -9.18 4.45
CA ARG A 216 -52.10 -9.24 5.15
C ARG A 216 -51.76 -9.75 6.57
N ARG A 217 -52.15 -9.14 7.67
CA ARG A 217 -53.23 -8.19 8.00
C ARG A 217 -52.67 -7.06 8.85
#